data_AF-A0AAU3DK08-F1
#
_entry.id   AF-A0AAU3DK08-F1
#
_cell.length_a   1.000
_cell.length_b   1.000
_cell.length_c   1.000
_cell.angle_alpha   90.00
_cell.angle_beta   90.00
_cell.angle_gamma   90.00
#
_symmetry.space_group_name_H-M   'P 1'
#
loop_
_entity.id
_entity.type
_entity.pdbx_description
1 polymer ?
#
loop_
_entity_poly.entity_id
_entity_poly.type
_entity_poly.pdbx_seq_one_letter_code
_entity_poly.pdbx_strand_id
1 'polypeptide(L)'
;MTNSLTTPMATARALKLVLEYAGLDFEVEEGPAPGGCRLRLAPSVVHPWTHGDVQAHLLAEGITAEVEHLAPAPRPGHGLVLTLPSEQEVQDLGRLLETRLTEAQNSALQLHRALARIGVERRVEIQDVGSRSVIDLGMFDTAAAALLYRSLSGDESVLRALDLVDWHDHERFARELERAIAATGQVLSVESVPTCGHCRGRRGGNRIHLDYLNADDALLLADALRRNTASAGSVRPSS
;
A
#
# COMPACT_ATOMS: atom_id res chain seq x y z
N MET A 1 3.49 16.24 22.19
CA MET A 1 2.80 17.02 21.15
C MET A 1 3.00 16.28 19.84
N THR A 2 2.06 15.42 19.49
CA THR A 2 2.06 14.66 18.24
C THR A 2 1.52 15.57 17.14
N ASN A 3 2.39 15.94 16.20
CA ASN A 3 1.98 16.64 14.98
C ASN A 3 1.01 15.75 14.22
N SER A 4 -0.29 16.06 14.32
CA SER A 4 -1.26 15.66 13.30
C SER A 4 -0.72 16.18 11.98
N LEU A 5 -0.26 15.27 11.12
CA LEU A 5 -0.11 15.59 9.70
C LEU A 5 -1.41 16.27 9.28
N THR A 6 -1.30 17.50 8.80
CA THR A 6 -2.41 18.32 8.34
C THR A 6 -3.29 17.48 7.41
N THR A 7 -4.55 17.29 7.78
CA THR A 7 -5.56 16.44 7.12
C THR A 7 -5.54 16.51 5.57
N PRO A 8 -5.36 17.69 4.94
CA PRO A 8 -5.20 17.82 3.48
C PRO A 8 -4.10 16.95 2.86
N MET A 9 -2.92 16.88 3.50
CA MET A 9 -1.79 16.10 2.98
C MET A 9 -2.04 14.60 3.10
N ALA A 10 -2.81 14.17 4.10
CA ALA A 10 -3.16 12.76 4.26
C ALA A 10 -4.08 12.28 3.13
N THR A 11 -5.07 13.10 2.75
CA THR A 11 -6.04 12.76 1.71
C THR A 11 -5.41 12.75 0.31
N ALA A 12 -4.56 13.72 -0.02
CA ALA A 12 -3.80 13.71 -1.28
C ALA A 12 -2.83 12.51 -1.38
N ARG A 13 -2.17 12.14 -0.27
CA ARG A 13 -1.33 10.92 -0.20
C ARG A 13 -2.15 9.65 -0.40
N ALA A 14 -3.36 9.58 0.16
CA ALA A 14 -4.25 8.45 -0.02
C ALA A 14 -4.68 8.30 -1.50
N LEU A 15 -5.05 9.40 -2.16
CA LEU A 15 -5.36 9.40 -3.59
C LEU A 15 -4.16 8.98 -4.43
N LYS A 16 -2.96 9.53 -4.15
CA LYS A 16 -1.71 9.16 -4.81
C LYS A 16 -1.50 7.64 -4.77
N LEU A 17 -1.68 7.02 -3.60
CA LEU A 17 -1.51 5.58 -3.45
C LEU A 17 -2.51 4.78 -4.32
N VAL A 18 -3.77 5.20 -4.38
CA VAL A 18 -4.79 4.54 -5.22
C VAL A 18 -4.39 4.63 -6.70
N LEU A 19 -3.94 5.81 -7.15
CA LEU A 19 -3.49 6.03 -8.53
C LEU A 19 -2.26 5.17 -8.89
N GLU A 20 -1.32 4.99 -7.96
CA GLU A 20 -0.15 4.11 -8.16
C GLU A 20 -0.56 2.65 -8.39
N TYR A 21 -1.59 2.17 -7.67
CA TYR A 21 -2.12 0.81 -7.87
C TYR A 21 -3.02 0.70 -9.09
N ALA A 22 -3.68 1.79 -9.50
CA ALA A 22 -4.42 1.84 -10.76
C ALA A 22 -3.51 1.75 -12.00
N GLY A 23 -2.19 1.94 -11.83
CA GLY A 23 -1.22 1.89 -12.93
C GLY A 23 -1.31 3.11 -13.86
N LEU A 24 -1.84 4.23 -13.37
CA LEU A 24 -1.91 5.47 -14.10
C LEU A 24 -0.59 6.24 -13.95
N ASP A 25 -0.15 6.89 -15.00
CA ASP A 25 0.95 7.86 -14.94
C ASP A 25 0.36 9.23 -14.56
N PHE A 26 0.83 9.80 -13.46
CA PHE A 26 0.25 11.02 -12.92
C PHE A 26 1.24 11.86 -12.11
N GLU A 27 0.89 13.13 -11.93
CA GLU A 27 1.50 14.05 -10.97
C GLU A 27 0.39 14.63 -10.08
N VAL A 28 0.62 14.65 -8.76
CA VAL A 28 -0.30 15.26 -7.79
C VAL A 28 0.39 16.48 -7.20
N GLU A 29 -0.23 17.63 -7.37
CA GLU A 29 0.21 18.92 -6.83
C GLU A 29 -0.81 19.45 -5.81
N GLU A 30 -0.36 20.37 -4.95
CA GLU A 30 -1.26 21.07 -4.04
C GLU A 30 -2.27 21.91 -4.85
N GLY A 31 -3.54 21.81 -4.49
CA GLY A 31 -4.61 22.52 -5.17
C GLY A 31 -4.66 24.00 -4.80
N PRO A 32 -5.43 24.82 -5.54
CA PRO A 32 -5.60 26.24 -5.25
C PRO A 32 -6.38 26.50 -3.94
N ALA A 33 -7.10 25.49 -3.44
CA ALA A 33 -7.91 25.56 -2.22
C ALA A 33 -7.35 24.61 -1.14
N PRO A 34 -7.40 24.97 0.15
CA PRO A 34 -7.00 24.09 1.25
C PRO A 34 -7.78 22.77 1.22
N GLY A 35 -7.09 21.63 1.25
CA GLY A 35 -7.72 20.30 1.19
C GLY A 35 -7.94 19.77 -0.23
N GLY A 36 -7.92 20.62 -1.24
CA GLY A 36 -7.99 20.23 -2.65
C GLY A 36 -6.64 19.77 -3.20
N CYS A 37 -6.65 19.22 -4.42
CA CYS A 37 -5.43 18.90 -5.15
C CYS A 37 -5.59 19.15 -6.65
N ARG A 38 -4.46 19.37 -7.32
CA ARG A 38 -4.38 19.36 -8.78
C ARG A 38 -3.77 18.04 -9.22
N LEU A 39 -4.54 17.25 -9.97
CA LEU A 39 -4.12 15.96 -10.50
C LEU A 39 -3.85 16.11 -11.99
N ARG A 40 -2.61 15.92 -12.40
CA ARG A 40 -2.22 15.86 -13.79
C ARG A 40 -2.11 14.41 -14.23
N LEU A 41 -2.91 14.01 -15.20
CA LEU A 41 -2.84 12.69 -15.82
C LEU A 41 -1.95 12.77 -17.05
N ALA A 42 -0.98 11.87 -17.16
CA ALA A 42 -0.12 11.79 -18.34
C ALA A 42 -0.90 11.21 -19.53
N PRO A 43 -0.52 11.56 -20.77
CA PRO A 43 -1.12 10.96 -21.96
C PRO A 43 -1.03 9.43 -21.94
N SER A 44 -2.14 8.73 -22.19
CA SER A 44 -2.16 7.26 -22.28
C SER A 44 -2.76 6.78 -23.60
N VAL A 45 -1.95 6.08 -24.38
CA VAL A 45 -2.40 5.41 -25.62
C VAL A 45 -3.13 4.10 -25.30
N VAL A 46 -2.81 3.49 -24.16
CA VAL A 46 -3.40 2.22 -23.69
C VAL A 46 -4.81 2.45 -23.13
N HIS A 47 -5.03 3.60 -22.51
CA HIS A 47 -6.34 4.02 -21.98
C HIS A 47 -6.79 5.31 -22.67
N PRO A 48 -7.28 5.24 -23.91
CA PRO A 48 -7.69 6.44 -24.63
C PRO A 48 -8.93 7.05 -23.96
N TRP A 49 -8.76 8.21 -23.32
CA TRP A 49 -9.86 9.01 -22.77
C TRP A 49 -10.02 10.33 -23.51
N THR A 50 -11.23 10.90 -23.47
CA THR A 50 -11.47 12.29 -23.89
C THR A 50 -11.83 13.15 -22.70
N HIS A 51 -11.61 14.47 -22.82
CA HIS A 51 -12.00 15.44 -21.80
C HIS A 51 -13.50 15.37 -21.48
N GLY A 52 -14.34 15.32 -22.51
CA GLY A 52 -15.79 15.24 -22.34
C GLY A 52 -16.24 13.98 -21.60
N ASP A 53 -15.61 12.83 -21.89
CA ASP A 53 -15.92 11.58 -21.20
C ASP A 53 -15.53 11.66 -19.72
N VAL A 54 -14.33 12.16 -19.41
CA VAL A 54 -13.86 12.31 -18.03
C VAL A 54 -14.76 13.28 -17.26
N GLN A 55 -15.06 14.45 -17.84
CA GLN A 55 -15.92 15.44 -17.20
C GLN A 55 -17.33 14.89 -16.94
N ALA A 56 -17.93 14.21 -17.92
CA ALA A 56 -19.25 13.62 -17.78
C ALA A 56 -19.30 12.52 -16.69
N HIS A 57 -18.27 11.68 -16.62
CA HIS A 57 -18.19 10.64 -15.58
C HIS A 57 -18.02 11.23 -14.19
N LEU A 58 -17.14 12.21 -14.01
CA LEU A 58 -16.95 12.87 -12.71
C LEU A 58 -18.24 13.52 -12.24
N LEU A 59 -18.94 14.25 -13.12
CA LEU A 59 -20.23 14.88 -12.81
C LEU A 59 -21.32 13.85 -12.46
N ALA A 60 -21.35 12.69 -13.14
CA ALA A 60 -22.30 11.61 -12.84
C ALA A 60 -22.08 11.02 -11.43
N GLU A 61 -20.84 11.05 -10.94
CA GLU A 61 -20.46 10.64 -9.59
C GLU A 61 -20.55 11.79 -8.56
N GLY A 62 -21.05 12.97 -8.98
CA GLY A 62 -21.21 14.14 -8.12
C GLY A 62 -19.92 14.92 -7.85
N ILE A 63 -18.83 14.64 -8.56
CA ILE A 63 -17.54 15.31 -8.42
C ILE A 63 -17.53 16.54 -9.36
N THR A 64 -17.33 17.74 -8.80
CA THR A 64 -17.41 19.01 -9.56
C THR A 64 -16.06 19.53 -10.05
N ALA A 65 -15.03 18.68 -10.01
CA ALA A 65 -13.68 18.98 -10.46
C ALA A 65 -13.64 19.66 -11.84
N GLU A 66 -12.84 20.72 -11.95
CA GLU A 66 -12.56 21.35 -13.23
C GLU A 66 -11.60 20.48 -14.03
N VAL A 67 -11.91 20.21 -15.30
CA VAL A 67 -11.08 19.39 -16.19
C VAL A 67 -10.52 20.27 -17.30
N GLU A 68 -9.21 20.35 -17.41
CA GLU A 68 -8.49 21.14 -18.41
C GLU A 68 -7.64 20.24 -19.32
N HIS A 69 -7.46 20.68 -20.57
CA HIS A 69 -6.57 20.03 -21.53
C HIS A 69 -5.13 20.56 -21.41
N LEU A 70 -4.15 19.66 -21.44
CA LEU A 70 -2.76 20.01 -21.73
C LEU A 70 -2.56 20.01 -23.25
N ALA A 71 -2.56 21.20 -23.85
CA ALA A 71 -2.53 21.45 -25.30
C ALA A 71 -1.37 20.77 -26.09
N PRO A 72 -1.48 20.64 -27.45
CA PRO A 72 -2.58 21.10 -28.31
C PRO A 72 -3.40 19.99 -29.00
N ALA A 73 -4.69 20.34 -29.23
CA ALA A 73 -5.80 19.61 -29.86
C ALA A 73 -6.36 18.40 -29.09
N PRO A 74 -7.69 18.20 -29.02
CA PRO A 74 -8.30 17.03 -28.41
C PRO A 74 -8.19 15.81 -29.33
N ARG A 75 -7.22 14.93 -29.06
CA ARG A 75 -7.16 13.52 -29.45
C ARG A 75 -7.38 12.63 -28.22
N PRO A 76 -7.81 11.37 -28.40
CA PRO A 76 -7.92 10.42 -27.32
C PRO A 76 -6.57 10.19 -26.61
N GLY A 77 -6.60 10.09 -25.29
CA GLY A 77 -5.41 9.79 -24.48
C GLY A 77 -4.47 10.96 -24.25
N HIS A 78 -4.95 12.21 -24.35
CA HIS A 78 -4.12 13.38 -23.99
C HIS A 78 -3.97 13.60 -22.49
N GLY A 79 -2.94 14.35 -22.14
CA GLY A 79 -2.77 14.82 -20.78
C GLY A 79 -3.96 15.69 -20.36
N LEU A 80 -4.51 15.38 -19.19
CA LEU A 80 -5.57 16.14 -18.55
C LEU A 80 -5.08 16.68 -17.23
N VAL A 81 -5.65 17.81 -16.82
CA VAL A 81 -5.49 18.36 -15.48
C VAL A 81 -6.86 18.40 -14.85
N LEU A 82 -6.97 17.80 -13.67
CA LEU A 82 -8.17 17.83 -12.83
C LEU A 82 -7.86 18.71 -11.63
N THR A 83 -8.67 19.74 -11.41
CA THR A 83 -8.59 20.59 -10.22
C THR A 83 -9.73 20.22 -9.28
N LEU A 84 -9.38 19.52 -8.19
CA LEU A 84 -10.31 19.12 -7.14
C LEU A 84 -10.32 20.23 -6.06
N PRO A 85 -11.44 20.92 -5.84
CA PRO A 85 -11.51 22.12 -5.01
C PRO A 85 -11.61 21.81 -3.51
N SER A 86 -11.86 20.57 -3.11
CA SER A 86 -12.07 20.21 -1.70
C SER A 86 -11.56 18.81 -1.35
N GLU A 87 -11.31 18.60 -0.05
CA GLU A 87 -10.91 17.29 0.47
C GLU A 87 -11.95 16.20 0.17
N GLN A 88 -13.24 16.55 0.23
CA GLN A 88 -14.33 15.63 -0.06
C GLN A 88 -14.25 15.10 -1.50
N GLU A 89 -13.98 15.97 -2.47
CA GLU A 89 -13.84 15.54 -3.86
C GLU A 89 -12.61 14.67 -4.10
N VAL A 90 -11.50 14.95 -3.40
CA VAL A 90 -10.31 14.09 -3.45
C VAL A 90 -10.63 12.69 -2.91
N GLN A 91 -11.41 12.61 -1.82
CA GLN A 91 -11.88 11.34 -1.27
C GLN A 91 -12.86 10.62 -2.22
N ASP A 92 -13.78 11.35 -2.84
CA ASP A 92 -14.77 10.81 -3.78
C ASP A 92 -14.10 10.23 -5.01
N LEU A 93 -13.14 10.95 -5.59
CA LEU A 93 -12.33 10.45 -6.69
C LEU A 93 -11.52 9.21 -6.28
N GLY A 94 -10.92 9.22 -5.09
CA GLY A 94 -10.20 8.06 -4.57
C GLY A 94 -11.11 6.83 -4.45
N ARG A 95 -12.32 6.99 -3.91
CA ARG A 95 -13.31 5.92 -3.81
C ARG A 95 -13.75 5.42 -5.18
N LEU A 96 -14.02 6.32 -6.12
CA LEU A 96 -14.38 5.98 -7.49
C LEU A 96 -13.29 5.10 -8.13
N LEU A 97 -12.03 5.52 -8.05
CA LEU A 97 -10.90 4.77 -8.59
C LEU A 97 -10.74 3.41 -7.91
N GLU A 98 -10.89 3.33 -6.59
CA GLU A 98 -10.82 2.06 -5.84
C GLU A 98 -11.87 1.04 -6.31
N THR A 99 -13.08 1.47 -6.66
CA THR A 99 -14.14 0.57 -7.18
C THR A 99 -13.84 0.01 -8.57
N ARG A 100 -12.86 0.58 -9.28
CA ARG A 100 -12.46 0.17 -10.64
C ARG A 100 -11.16 -0.62 -10.67
N LEU A 101 -10.48 -0.75 -9.54
CA LEU A 101 -9.31 -1.61 -9.42
C LEU A 101 -9.68 -3.07 -9.70
N THR A 102 -8.79 -3.79 -10.38
CA THR A 102 -8.86 -5.25 -10.43
C THR A 102 -8.75 -5.84 -9.03
N GLU A 103 -9.18 -7.09 -8.86
CA GLU A 103 -9.11 -7.80 -7.59
C GLU A 103 -7.69 -7.82 -6.99
N ALA A 104 -6.67 -8.09 -7.82
CA ALA A 104 -5.28 -8.09 -7.40
C ALA A 104 -4.79 -6.69 -6.98
N GLN A 105 -5.15 -5.65 -7.74
CA GLN A 105 -4.82 -4.25 -7.40
C GLN A 105 -5.47 -3.81 -6.10
N ASN A 106 -6.75 -4.13 -5.90
CA ASN A 106 -7.46 -3.80 -4.67
C ASN A 106 -6.84 -4.52 -3.47
N SER A 107 -6.59 -5.83 -3.60
CA SER A 107 -6.00 -6.65 -2.53
C SER A 107 -4.61 -6.18 -2.14
N ALA A 108 -3.76 -5.85 -3.13
CA ALA A 108 -2.44 -5.28 -2.89
C ALA A 108 -2.51 -3.90 -2.22
N LEU A 109 -3.45 -3.04 -2.62
CA LEU A 109 -3.71 -1.74 -1.98
C LEU A 109 -4.15 -1.91 -0.51
N GLN A 110 -5.07 -2.84 -0.22
CA GLN A 110 -5.51 -3.10 1.16
C GLN A 110 -4.35 -3.62 2.03
N LEU A 111 -3.52 -4.51 1.47
CA LEU A 111 -2.35 -5.03 2.16
C LEU A 111 -1.30 -3.95 2.42
N HIS A 112 -1.00 -3.11 1.42
CA HIS A 112 -0.13 -1.94 1.59
C HIS A 112 -0.61 -1.05 2.74
N ARG A 113 -1.90 -0.69 2.74
CA ARG A 113 -2.49 0.13 3.80
C ARG A 113 -2.39 -0.53 5.17
N ALA A 114 -2.57 -1.84 5.25
CA ALA A 114 -2.45 -2.59 6.50
C ALA A 114 -1.00 -2.63 7.02
N LEU A 115 -0.02 -2.81 6.12
CA LEU A 115 1.41 -2.75 6.46
C LEU A 115 1.82 -1.34 6.92
N ALA A 116 1.41 -0.30 6.21
CA ALA A 116 1.72 1.08 6.58
C ALA A 116 1.17 1.43 7.98
N ARG A 117 0.00 0.90 8.36
CA ARG A 117 -0.59 1.10 9.69
C ARG A 117 0.22 0.50 10.83
N ILE A 118 0.98 -0.57 10.57
CA ILE A 118 1.88 -1.18 11.57
C ILE A 118 3.30 -0.59 11.52
N GLY A 119 3.50 0.50 10.76
CA GLY A 119 4.79 1.16 10.59
C GLY A 119 5.71 0.50 9.57
N VAL A 120 5.18 -0.39 8.72
CA VAL A 120 5.93 -1.01 7.62
C VAL A 120 5.61 -0.28 6.32
N GLU A 121 6.43 0.71 5.97
CA GLU A 121 6.33 1.45 4.71
C GLU A 121 6.91 0.62 3.55
N ARG A 122 6.11 -0.32 3.04
CA ARG A 122 6.49 -1.22 1.95
C ARG A 122 5.45 -1.17 0.84
N ARG A 123 5.90 -0.86 -0.38
CA ARG A 123 5.08 -1.06 -1.58
C ARG A 123 5.01 -2.55 -1.88
N VAL A 124 3.79 -3.02 -2.07
CA VAL A 124 3.51 -4.38 -2.52
C VAL A 124 3.39 -4.36 -4.03
N GLU A 125 4.13 -5.21 -4.72
CA GLU A 125 4.15 -5.29 -6.18
C GLU A 125 3.13 -6.32 -6.68
N ILE A 126 2.69 -6.16 -7.93
CA ILE A 126 1.79 -7.10 -8.60
C ILE A 126 2.57 -7.67 -9.79
N GLN A 127 2.66 -8.99 -9.86
CA GLN A 127 3.35 -9.69 -10.93
C GLN A 127 2.36 -10.59 -11.68
N ASP A 128 2.36 -10.49 -13.00
CA ASP A 128 1.57 -11.37 -13.85
C ASP A 128 2.37 -12.63 -14.17
N VAL A 129 1.95 -13.76 -13.60
CA VAL A 129 2.54 -15.09 -13.81
C VAL A 129 1.56 -15.93 -14.63
N GLY A 130 1.79 -15.96 -15.93
CA GLY A 130 0.90 -16.64 -16.88
C GLY A 130 -0.46 -15.94 -16.95
N SER A 131 -1.52 -16.63 -16.50
CA SER A 131 -2.89 -16.09 -16.48
C SER A 131 -3.34 -15.62 -15.09
N ARG A 132 -2.42 -15.50 -14.13
CA ARG A 132 -2.72 -15.12 -12.75
C ARG A 132 -1.86 -13.93 -12.36
N SER A 133 -2.46 -12.98 -11.66
CA SER A 133 -1.72 -11.91 -10.98
C SER A 133 -1.45 -12.35 -9.54
N VAL A 134 -0.19 -12.27 -9.12
CA VAL A 134 0.25 -12.54 -7.76
C VAL A 134 0.78 -11.27 -7.12
N ILE A 135 0.75 -11.23 -5.80
CA ILE A 135 1.08 -10.08 -4.97
C ILE A 135 2.42 -10.38 -4.30
N ASP A 136 3.45 -9.64 -4.69
CA ASP A 136 4.82 -9.77 -4.19
C ASP A 136 5.07 -8.78 -3.04
N LEU A 137 5.30 -9.35 -1.86
CA LEU A 137 5.66 -8.64 -0.62
C LEU A 137 7.16 -8.30 -0.57
N GLY A 138 7.97 -9.11 -1.24
CA GLY A 138 9.42 -9.00 -1.36
C GLY A 138 10.17 -9.19 -0.05
N MET A 139 11.31 -8.50 0.05
CA MET A 139 12.26 -8.63 1.15
C MET A 139 12.00 -7.63 2.28
N PHE A 140 11.84 -8.16 3.49
CA PHE A 140 11.75 -7.40 4.74
C PHE A 140 13.12 -7.36 5.39
N ASP A 141 13.51 -6.21 5.94
CA ASP A 141 14.53 -6.25 6.99
C ASP A 141 13.96 -6.88 8.27
N THR A 142 14.87 -7.30 9.13
CA THR A 142 14.54 -7.90 10.41
C THR A 142 13.61 -7.02 11.28
N ALA A 143 13.74 -5.70 11.21
CA ALA A 143 12.91 -4.81 12.03
C ALA A 143 11.46 -4.77 11.52
N ALA A 144 11.26 -4.66 10.20
CA ALA A 144 9.95 -4.73 9.57
C ALA A 144 9.30 -6.10 9.76
N ALA A 145 10.07 -7.20 9.61
CA ALA A 145 9.58 -8.54 9.86
C ALA A 145 9.17 -8.74 11.34
N ALA A 146 9.91 -8.16 12.29
CA ALA A 146 9.55 -8.18 13.71
C ALA A 146 8.27 -7.37 14.01
N LEU A 147 8.07 -6.23 13.34
CA LEU A 147 6.82 -5.47 13.42
C LEU A 147 5.64 -6.28 12.89
N LEU A 148 5.84 -6.97 11.76
CA LEU A 148 4.83 -7.86 11.19
C LEU A 148 4.48 -8.99 12.18
N TYR A 149 5.48 -9.68 12.72
CA TYR A 149 5.30 -10.76 13.70
C TYR A 149 4.48 -10.30 14.91
N ARG A 150 4.86 -9.18 15.53
CA ARG A 150 4.10 -8.60 16.66
C ARG A 150 2.66 -8.26 16.29
N SER A 151 2.46 -7.70 15.10
CA SER A 151 1.14 -7.30 14.62
C SER A 151 0.24 -8.51 14.32
N LEU A 152 0.83 -9.67 14.09
CA LEU A 152 0.14 -10.96 13.93
C LEU A 152 0.00 -11.71 15.27
N SER A 153 0.09 -11.01 16.39
CA SER A 153 0.02 -11.59 17.75
C SER A 153 1.14 -12.59 18.04
N GLY A 154 2.28 -12.46 17.36
CA GLY A 154 3.49 -13.20 17.66
C GLY A 154 3.95 -12.96 19.10
N ASP A 155 4.46 -14.02 19.73
CA ASP A 155 4.96 -13.98 21.10
C ASP A 155 6.26 -13.19 21.19
N GLU A 156 6.17 -11.99 21.79
CA GLU A 156 7.29 -11.08 22.01
C GLU A 156 8.39 -11.69 22.89
N SER A 157 8.07 -12.64 23.78
CA SER A 157 9.07 -13.33 24.60
C SER A 157 10.00 -14.20 23.74
N VAL A 158 9.46 -14.82 22.69
CA VAL A 158 10.24 -15.58 21.71
C VAL A 158 11.17 -14.65 20.95
N LEU A 159 10.66 -13.51 20.46
CA LEU A 159 11.48 -12.54 19.72
C LEU A 159 12.65 -12.00 20.55
N ARG A 160 12.44 -11.72 21.84
CA ARG A 160 13.48 -11.22 22.75
C ARG A 160 14.54 -12.25 23.10
N ALA A 161 14.25 -13.54 22.95
CA ALA A 161 15.18 -14.62 23.23
C ALA A 161 16.11 -14.94 22.04
N LEU A 162 15.91 -14.30 20.87
CA LEU A 162 16.67 -14.56 19.65
C LEU A 162 17.69 -13.45 19.38
N ASP A 163 18.92 -13.83 19.05
CA ASP A 163 19.88 -12.92 18.43
C ASP A 163 19.65 -12.90 16.91
N LEU A 164 18.86 -11.94 16.43
CA LEU A 164 18.51 -11.85 15.00
C LEU A 164 19.70 -11.49 14.09
N VAL A 165 20.87 -11.20 14.65
CA VAL A 165 22.14 -11.06 13.92
C VAL A 165 22.78 -12.41 13.62
N ASP A 166 22.55 -13.40 14.49
CA ASP A 166 22.93 -14.80 14.27
C ASP A 166 22.00 -15.46 13.25
N TRP A 167 22.58 -16.29 12.39
CA TRP A 167 21.82 -16.85 11.27
C TRP A 167 20.85 -17.96 11.71
N HIS A 168 21.18 -18.77 12.73
CA HIS A 168 20.32 -19.85 13.20
C HIS A 168 19.11 -19.29 13.95
N ASP A 169 19.32 -18.26 14.77
CA ASP A 169 18.25 -17.56 15.46
C ASP A 169 17.37 -16.78 14.47
N HIS A 170 17.95 -16.23 13.40
CA HIS A 170 17.20 -15.61 12.32
C HIS A 170 16.35 -16.63 11.52
N GLU A 171 16.86 -17.83 11.24
CA GLU A 171 16.05 -18.93 10.68
C GLU A 171 14.92 -19.37 11.60
N ARG A 172 15.21 -19.44 12.91
CA ARG A 172 14.18 -19.75 13.90
C ARG A 172 13.11 -18.68 13.90
N PHE A 173 13.50 -17.40 13.84
CA PHE A 173 12.55 -16.30 13.71
C PHE A 173 11.68 -16.41 12.44
N ALA A 174 12.26 -16.75 11.28
CA ALA A 174 11.50 -16.96 10.05
C ALA A 174 10.40 -18.02 10.23
N ARG A 175 10.71 -19.14 10.90
CA ARG A 175 9.72 -20.20 11.21
C ARG A 175 8.62 -19.74 12.16
N GLU A 176 8.94 -18.91 13.16
CA GLU A 176 7.92 -18.36 14.06
C GLU A 176 7.02 -17.35 13.34
N LEU A 177 7.59 -16.56 12.43
CA LEU A 177 6.82 -15.66 11.58
C LEU A 177 5.91 -16.45 10.61
N GLU A 178 6.42 -17.51 10.00
CA GLU A 178 5.63 -18.43 9.16
C GLU A 178 4.42 -18.97 9.93
N ARG A 179 4.62 -19.42 11.18
CA ARG A 179 3.52 -19.90 12.03
C ARG A 179 2.52 -18.81 12.39
N ALA A 180 3.00 -17.59 12.68
CA ALA A 180 2.12 -16.46 12.98
C ALA A 180 1.25 -16.08 11.77
N ILE A 181 1.81 -16.13 10.56
CA ILE A 181 1.07 -15.93 9.32
C ILE A 181 0.10 -17.08 9.09
N ALA A 182 0.53 -18.34 9.29
CA ALA A 182 -0.33 -19.50 9.11
C ALA A 182 -1.54 -19.52 10.05
N ALA A 183 -1.39 -18.99 11.27
CA ALA A 183 -2.49 -18.83 12.22
C ALA A 183 -3.59 -17.87 11.73
N THR A 184 -3.34 -17.07 10.70
CA THR A 184 -4.37 -16.23 10.05
C THR A 184 -5.20 -16.98 9.01
N GLY A 185 -4.90 -18.26 8.76
CA GLY A 185 -5.56 -19.10 7.75
C GLY A 185 -4.83 -19.15 6.40
N GLN A 186 -3.60 -18.63 6.34
CA GLN A 186 -2.80 -18.54 5.13
C GLN A 186 -1.73 -19.62 5.06
N VAL A 187 -1.27 -19.92 3.84
CA VAL A 187 -0.07 -20.74 3.67
C VAL A 187 0.91 -19.90 2.85
N LEU A 188 1.84 -19.26 3.56
CA LEU A 188 2.85 -18.40 2.96
C LEU A 188 4.23 -18.88 3.42
N SER A 189 5.10 -19.18 2.45
CA SER A 189 6.49 -19.51 2.76
C SER A 189 7.21 -18.26 3.26
N VAL A 190 7.95 -18.43 4.36
CA VAL A 190 8.79 -17.37 4.95
C VAL A 190 10.22 -17.88 4.99
N GLU A 191 11.10 -17.23 4.23
CA GLU A 191 12.49 -17.65 4.12
C GLU A 191 13.43 -16.67 4.83
N SER A 192 14.34 -17.24 5.61
CA SER A 192 15.48 -16.51 6.15
C SER A 192 16.54 -16.33 5.06
N VAL A 193 16.87 -15.08 4.75
CA VAL A 193 17.93 -14.72 3.81
C VAL A 193 19.08 -14.09 4.59
N PRO A 194 20.05 -14.90 5.05
CA PRO A 194 21.18 -14.40 5.84
C PRO A 194 22.11 -13.54 4.98
N THR A 195 22.66 -12.49 5.60
CA THR A 195 23.62 -11.61 4.94
C THR A 195 25.03 -11.89 5.42
N CYS A 196 25.94 -12.17 4.48
CA CYS A 196 27.35 -12.43 4.77
C CYS A 196 28.02 -11.25 5.49
N GLY A 197 29.03 -11.51 6.34
CA GLY A 197 29.71 -10.45 7.09
C GLY A 197 30.31 -9.34 6.21
N HIS A 198 30.85 -9.70 5.04
CA HIS A 198 31.35 -8.74 4.04
C HIS A 198 30.22 -7.92 3.38
N CYS A 199 29.06 -8.55 3.21
CA CYS A 199 27.89 -7.98 2.57
C CYS A 199 27.13 -7.04 3.50
N ARG A 200 27.24 -7.24 4.83
CA ARG A 200 26.45 -6.57 5.86
C ARG A 200 26.58 -5.05 5.83
N GLY A 201 27.79 -4.54 5.62
CA GLY A 201 28.03 -3.10 5.51
C GLY A 201 27.45 -2.45 4.25
N ARG A 202 27.15 -3.22 3.20
CA ARG A 202 26.63 -2.72 1.91
C ARG A 202 25.14 -2.98 1.70
N ARG A 203 24.63 -4.11 2.19
CA ARG A 203 23.25 -4.60 1.95
C ARG A 203 22.36 -4.55 3.20
N GLY A 204 22.92 -4.17 4.34
CA GLY A 204 22.25 -4.20 5.64
C GLY A 204 22.35 -5.55 6.33
N GLY A 205 21.50 -5.78 7.33
CA GLY A 205 21.44 -7.02 8.09
C GLY A 205 20.84 -8.20 7.32
N ASN A 206 20.49 -9.26 8.06
CA ASN A 206 19.71 -10.37 7.55
C ASN A 206 18.34 -9.87 7.05
N ARG A 207 17.72 -10.62 6.14
CA ARG A 207 16.44 -10.26 5.53
C ARG A 207 15.49 -11.45 5.59
N ILE A 208 14.19 -11.17 5.63
CA ILE A 208 13.14 -12.18 5.53
C ILE A 208 12.46 -12.01 4.17
N HIS A 209 12.36 -13.09 3.41
CA HIS A 209 11.56 -13.15 2.20
C HIS A 209 10.19 -13.72 2.52
N LEU A 210 9.13 -13.07 2.05
CA LEU A 210 7.77 -13.63 2.06
C LEU A 210 7.45 -13.93 0.61
N ASP A 211 7.04 -15.17 0.34
CA ASP A 211 6.67 -15.61 -1.01
C ASP A 211 5.40 -14.89 -1.51
N TYR A 212 4.99 -15.21 -2.73
CA TYR A 212 3.84 -14.55 -3.37
C TYR A 212 2.50 -14.91 -2.72
N LEU A 213 1.61 -13.91 -2.66
CA LEU A 213 0.21 -14.10 -2.27
C LEU A 213 -0.71 -14.05 -3.48
N ASN A 214 -1.80 -14.81 -3.44
CA ASN A 214 -2.96 -14.50 -4.29
C ASN A 214 -3.78 -13.36 -3.65
N ALA A 215 -4.83 -12.91 -4.35
CA ALA A 215 -5.67 -11.81 -3.89
C ALA A 215 -6.38 -12.11 -2.54
N ASP A 216 -6.98 -13.30 -2.40
CA ASP A 216 -7.69 -13.71 -1.18
C ASP A 216 -6.75 -13.75 0.03
N ASP A 217 -5.58 -14.36 -0.10
CA ASP A 217 -4.59 -14.45 0.97
C ASP A 217 -4.07 -13.06 1.36
N ALA A 218 -3.86 -12.16 0.40
CA ALA A 218 -3.48 -10.77 0.68
C ALA A 218 -4.57 -10.02 1.47
N LEU A 219 -5.85 -10.23 1.15
CA LEU A 219 -6.96 -9.63 1.89
C LEU A 219 -7.07 -10.20 3.31
N LEU A 220 -6.94 -11.51 3.47
CA LEU A 220 -6.90 -12.16 4.78
C LEU A 220 -5.77 -11.59 5.66
N LEU A 221 -4.61 -11.28 5.06
CA LEU A 221 -3.43 -10.80 5.79
C LEU A 221 -3.66 -9.36 6.21
N ALA A 222 -4.15 -8.55 5.26
CA ALA A 222 -4.57 -7.18 5.55
C ALA A 222 -5.59 -7.13 6.69
N ASP A 223 -6.59 -8.03 6.67
CA ASP A 223 -7.60 -8.15 7.71
C ASP A 223 -7.06 -8.54 9.07
N ALA A 224 -6.16 -9.53 9.12
CA ALA A 224 -5.51 -9.94 10.36
C ALA A 224 -4.74 -8.77 11.01
N LEU A 225 -3.96 -8.04 10.20
CA LEU A 225 -3.23 -6.86 10.65
C LEU A 225 -4.17 -5.74 11.14
N ARG A 226 -5.30 -5.52 10.44
CA ARG A 226 -6.32 -4.52 10.83
C ARG A 226 -7.00 -4.87 12.16
N ARG A 227 -7.37 -6.13 12.38
CA ARG A 227 -8.05 -6.55 13.63
C ARG A 227 -7.14 -6.45 14.85
N ASN A 228 -5.87 -6.81 14.69
CA ASN A 228 -4.93 -6.84 15.81
C ASN A 228 -4.46 -5.44 16.22
N THR A 229 -4.28 -4.54 15.25
CA THR A 229 -4.00 -3.12 15.54
C THR A 229 -5.16 -2.43 16.28
N ALA A 230 -6.41 -2.70 15.89
CA ALA A 230 -7.59 -2.19 16.58
C ALA A 230 -7.69 -2.70 18.03
N SER A 231 -7.32 -3.96 18.27
CA SER A 231 -7.34 -4.58 19.60
C SER A 231 -6.26 -4.01 20.52
N ALA A 232 -5.06 -3.73 20.00
CA ALA A 232 -3.97 -3.11 20.76
C ALA A 232 -4.27 -1.65 21.17
N GLY A 233 -5.05 -0.91 20.36
CA GLY A 233 -5.50 0.45 20.68
C GLY A 233 -6.64 0.55 21.71
N SER A 234 -7.26 -0.58 22.07
CA SER A 234 -8.40 -0.65 23.01
C SER A 234 -7.98 -0.88 24.47
N VAL A 235 -6.69 -1.03 24.76
CA VAL A 235 -6.19 -1.12 26.13
C VAL A 235 -6.39 0.23 26.82
N ARG A 236 -7.51 0.37 27.53
CA ARG A 236 -7.79 1.49 28.44
C ARG A 236 -6.64 1.62 29.44
N PRO A 237 -6.22 2.85 29.82
CA PRO A 237 -5.32 3.01 30.95
C PRO A 237 -6.04 2.47 32.18
N SER A 238 -5.53 1.35 32.71
CA SER A 238 -5.88 0.89 34.05
C SER A 238 -5.48 1.97 35.05
N SER A 239 -6.48 2.42 35.79
CA SER A 239 -6.39 3.43 36.86
C SER A 239 -5.49 3.01 38.01
#